data_AF-A0A7X5N586-F1
#
_entry.id   AF-A0A7X5N586-F1
#
_cell.length_a   1.000
_cell.length_b   1.000
_cell.length_c   1.000
_cell.angle_alpha   90.00
_cell.angle_beta   90.00
_cell.angle_gamma   90.00
#
_symmetry.space_group_name_H-M   'P 1'
#
loop_
_entity.id
_entity.type
_entity.pdbx_description
1 polymer ?
#
loop_
_entity_poly.entity_id
_entity_poly.type
_entity_poly.pdbx_seq_one_letter_code
_entity_poly.pdbx_strand_id
1 'polypeptide(L)'
;ILLIDPLIPGMNEALREWLTATDIVKVMHSASEDLVTFKCACGVLPRPLFDTQIAAALAGVGGGMGYQKLVQEVTGTLLSKGETRSDWMRRPLSPA
;
A
#
# COMPACT_ATOMS: atom_id res chain seq x y z
N ILE A 1 -1.33 -12.63 5.66
CA ILE A 1 -0.82 -11.25 5.75
C ILE A 1 0.66 -11.35 6.08
N LEU A 2 1.53 -10.65 5.36
CA LEU A 2 2.96 -10.59 5.63
C LEU A 2 3.32 -9.15 6.02
N LEU A 3 4.19 -8.99 7.02
CA LEU A 3 4.81 -7.71 7.37
C LEU A 3 6.28 -7.78 6.96
N ILE A 4 6.69 -6.89 6.06
CA ILE A 4 8.05 -6.85 5.52
C ILE A 4 8.81 -5.73 6.22
N ASP A 5 9.97 -6.05 6.81
CA ASP A 5 10.85 -5.04 7.42
C ASP A 5 11.91 -4.57 6.42
N PRO A 6 11.78 -3.36 5.83
CA PRO A 6 12.72 -2.86 4.82
C PRO A 6 14.10 -2.50 5.41
N LEU A 7 14.26 -2.52 6.74
CA LEU A 7 15.54 -2.28 7.41
C LEU A 7 16.47 -3.50 7.40
N ILE A 8 15.94 -4.69 7.06
CA ILE A 8 16.74 -5.90 6.94
C ILE A 8 17.56 -5.84 5.63
N PRO A 9 18.90 -6.06 5.69
CA PRO A 9 19.73 -6.08 4.48
C PRO A 9 19.21 -7.07 3.42
N GLY A 10 19.11 -6.62 2.16
CA GLY A 10 18.61 -7.45 1.05
C GLY A 10 17.10 -7.41 0.86
N MET A 11 16.34 -6.82 1.79
CA MET A 11 14.87 -6.87 1.72
C MET A 11 14.30 -6.02 0.57
N ASN A 12 14.89 -4.85 0.30
CA ASN A 12 14.45 -3.98 -0.79
C ASN A 12 14.74 -4.61 -2.17
N GLU A 13 15.84 -5.36 -2.28
CA GLU A 13 16.18 -6.16 -3.46
C GLU A 13 15.17 -7.29 -3.67
N ALA A 14 14.81 -8.02 -2.60
CA ALA A 14 13.79 -9.05 -2.68
C ALA A 14 12.43 -8.47 -3.09
N LEU A 15 12.06 -7.30 -2.56
CA LEU A 15 10.79 -6.63 -2.90
C LEU A 15 10.77 -6.14 -4.35
N ARG A 16 11.91 -5.71 -4.90
CA ARG A 16 12.04 -5.24 -6.30
C ARG A 16 11.52 -6.27 -7.31
N GLU A 17 11.82 -7.55 -7.12
CA GLU A 17 11.39 -8.63 -8.01
C GLU A 17 9.84 -8.68 -8.10
N TRP A 18 9.17 -8.61 -6.96
CA TRP A 18 7.69 -8.61 -6.90
C TRP A 18 7.07 -7.34 -7.46
N LEU A 19 7.66 -6.17 -7.17
CA LEU A 19 7.18 -4.90 -7.70
C LEU A 19 7.21 -4.89 -9.23
N THR A 20 8.22 -5.52 -9.84
CA THR A 20 8.42 -5.49 -11.30
C THR A 20 7.83 -6.67 -12.05
N ALA A 21 7.42 -7.73 -11.36
CA ALA A 21 6.77 -8.92 -11.92
C ALA A 21 5.48 -8.57 -12.69
N THR A 22 5.51 -8.67 -14.01
CA THR A 22 4.45 -8.18 -14.89
C THR A 22 3.21 -9.09 -14.96
N ASP A 23 3.38 -10.34 -14.55
CA ASP A 23 2.32 -11.35 -14.41
C ASP A 23 1.53 -11.20 -13.10
N ILE A 24 1.97 -10.32 -12.20
CA ILE A 24 1.34 -10.08 -10.89
C ILE A 24 0.85 -8.64 -10.81
N VAL A 25 -0.46 -8.45 -10.61
CA VAL A 25 -1.04 -7.11 -10.37
C VAL A 25 -0.76 -6.66 -8.94
N LYS A 26 -0.15 -5.48 -8.80
CA LYS A 26 -0.02 -4.81 -7.50
C LYS A 26 -1.28 -4.00 -7.26
N VAL A 27 -2.03 -4.31 -6.21
CA VAL A 27 -3.24 -3.57 -5.84
C VAL A 27 -2.91 -2.67 -4.66
N MET A 28 -3.16 -1.37 -4.79
CA MET A 28 -2.89 -0.37 -3.77
C MET A 28 -4.04 0.64 -3.68
N HIS A 29 -4.01 1.54 -2.71
CA HIS A 29 -5.01 2.59 -2.52
C HIS A 29 -4.32 3.93 -2.30
N SER A 30 -4.57 4.92 -3.17
CA SER A 30 -4.00 6.27 -3.03
C SER A 30 -2.45 6.26 -3.01
N ALA A 31 -1.84 5.51 -3.94
CA ALA A 31 -0.45 5.07 -3.84
C ALA A 31 0.62 6.15 -4.11
N SER A 32 0.27 7.44 -4.20
CA SER A 32 1.18 8.49 -4.69
C SER A 32 2.49 8.58 -3.88
N GLU A 33 2.40 8.61 -2.55
CA GLU A 33 3.57 8.65 -1.66
C GLU A 33 4.30 7.29 -1.59
N ASP A 34 3.57 6.18 -1.74
CA ASP A 34 4.16 4.85 -1.81
C ASP A 34 5.05 4.69 -3.06
N LEU A 35 4.62 5.25 -4.20
CA LEU A 35 5.41 5.22 -5.44
C LEU A 35 6.74 5.96 -5.28
N VAL A 36 6.75 7.10 -4.58
CA VAL A 36 7.98 7.81 -4.23
C VAL A 36 8.84 6.94 -3.32
N THR A 37 8.24 6.31 -2.31
CA THR A 37 8.93 5.42 -1.36
C THR A 37 9.60 4.24 -2.07
N PHE A 38 8.89 3.55 -2.97
CA PHE A 38 9.47 2.45 -3.75
C PHE A 38 10.56 2.93 -4.70
N LYS A 39 10.38 4.11 -5.32
CA LYS A 39 11.42 4.65 -6.20
C LYS A 39 12.71 4.94 -5.42
N CYS A 40 12.59 5.52 -4.23
CA CYS A 40 13.72 5.86 -3.37
C CYS A 40 14.39 4.61 -2.76
N ALA A 41 13.61 3.70 -2.16
CA ALA A 41 14.14 2.56 -1.42
C ALA A 41 14.49 1.36 -2.32
N CYS A 42 13.68 1.09 -3.34
CA CYS A 42 13.82 -0.09 -4.21
C CYS A 42 14.38 0.24 -5.60
N GLY A 43 14.41 1.53 -6.00
CA GLY A 43 14.89 1.98 -7.32
C GLY A 43 13.88 1.80 -8.47
N VAL A 44 12.74 1.17 -8.20
CA VAL A 44 11.73 0.76 -9.20
C VAL A 44 10.35 1.27 -8.84
N LEU A 45 9.44 1.23 -9.81
CA LEU A 45 8.00 1.44 -9.60
C LEU A 45 7.25 0.12 -9.84
N PRO A 46 6.16 -0.16 -9.09
CA PRO A 46 5.35 -1.34 -9.30
C PRO A 46 4.70 -1.34 -10.70
N ARG A 47 4.71 -2.49 -11.37
CA ARG A 47 4.01 -2.68 -12.66
C ARG A 47 3.59 -4.15 -12.88
N PRO A 48 2.35 -4.43 -13.31
CA PRO A 48 1.21 -3.51 -13.40
C PRO A 48 0.70 -3.10 -12.01
N LEU A 49 0.20 -1.87 -11.89
CA LEU A 49 -0.38 -1.31 -10.67
C LEU A 49 -1.86 -1.00 -10.90
N PHE A 50 -2.71 -1.41 -9.96
CA PHE A 50 -4.11 -1.03 -9.88
C PHE A 50 -4.33 -0.20 -8.61
N ASP A 51 -4.66 1.09 -8.77
CA ASP A 51 -4.99 1.98 -7.66
C ASP A 51 -6.51 2.03 -7.46
N THR A 52 -6.97 1.54 -6.31
CA THR A 52 -8.39 1.47 -5.95
C THR A 52 -9.03 2.84 -5.72
N GLN A 53 -8.29 3.88 -5.36
CA GLN A 53 -8.84 5.24 -5.23
C GLN A 53 -9.13 5.83 -6.61
N ILE A 54 -8.22 5.63 -7.57
CA ILE A 54 -8.43 6.04 -8.97
C ILE A 54 -9.60 5.26 -9.56
N ALA A 55 -9.64 3.93 -9.35
CA ALA A 55 -10.74 3.10 -9.81
C ALA A 55 -12.10 3.55 -9.25
N ALA A 56 -12.18 3.88 -7.96
CA ALA A 56 -13.40 4.38 -7.33
C ALA A 56 -13.85 5.72 -7.93
N ALA A 57 -12.91 6.61 -8.24
CA ALA A 57 -13.21 7.87 -8.92
C ALA A 57 -13.79 7.65 -10.32
N LEU A 58 -13.15 6.77 -11.11
CA LEU A 58 -13.59 6.43 -12.47
C LEU A 58 -14.92 5.68 -12.51
N ALA A 59 -15.20 4.85 -11.50
CA ALA A 59 -16.45 4.09 -11.37
C ALA A 59 -17.61 4.92 -10.81
N GLY A 60 -17.39 6.19 -10.44
CA GLY A 60 -18.43 7.05 -9.86
C GLY A 60 -18.77 6.73 -8.40
N VAL A 61 -17.99 5.89 -7.72
CA VAL A 61 -18.17 5.55 -6.28
C VAL A 61 -17.72 6.72 -5.39
N GLY A 62 -16.73 7.49 -5.84
CA GLY A 62 -16.32 8.74 -5.21
C GLY A 62 -14.84 9.06 -5.41
N GLY A 63 -14.54 10.31 -5.78
CA GLY A 63 -13.17 10.79 -5.97
C GLY A 63 -12.49 11.12 -4.65
N GLY A 64 -11.20 10.77 -4.52
CA GLY A 64 -10.38 11.09 -3.35
C GLY A 64 -10.87 10.45 -2.03
N MET A 65 -11.65 9.37 -2.13
CA MET A 65 -12.15 8.67 -0.96
C MET A 65 -10.99 7.99 -0.21
N GLY A 66 -10.92 8.14 1.10
CA GLY A 66 -9.96 7.42 1.94
C GLY A 66 -10.32 5.94 2.09
N TYR A 67 -9.32 5.10 2.34
CA TYR A 67 -9.44 3.64 2.35
C TYR A 67 -10.59 3.11 3.21
N GLN A 68 -10.71 3.56 4.46
CA GLN A 68 -11.77 3.11 5.37
C GLN A 68 -13.17 3.38 4.82
N LYS A 69 -13.38 4.55 4.21
CA LYS A 69 -14.68 4.91 3.63
C LYS A 69 -14.97 4.06 2.39
N LEU A 70 -13.95 3.81 1.56
CA LEU A 70 -14.09 2.94 0.39
C LEU A 70 -14.47 1.51 0.78
N VAL A 71 -13.81 0.95 1.80
CA VAL A 71 -14.13 -0.41 2.29
C VAL A 71 -15.56 -0.46 2.82
N GLN A 72 -15.99 0.54 3.61
CA GLN A 72 -17.35 0.59 4.12
C GLN A 72 -18.38 0.68 2.98
N GLU A 73 -18.13 1.51 1.96
CA GLU A 73 -19.05 1.69 0.83
C GLU A 73 -19.18 0.41 -0.01
N VAL A 74 -18.07 -0.27 -0.27
CA VAL A 74 -18.04 -1.43 -1.19
C VAL A 74 -18.44 -2.73 -0.50
N THR A 75 -18.08 -2.91 0.78
CA THR A 75 -18.28 -4.19 1.47
C THR A 75 -19.21 -4.11 2.67
N GLY A 76 -19.66 -2.92 3.07
CA GLY A 76 -20.41 -2.69 4.31
C GLY A 76 -19.57 -2.84 5.58
N THR A 77 -18.26 -3.11 5.47
CA THR A 77 -17.39 -3.36 6.63
C THR A 77 -16.85 -2.05 7.19
N LEU A 78 -17.17 -1.76 8.45
CA LEU A 78 -16.59 -0.63 9.16
C LEU A 78 -15.23 -1.02 9.75
N LEU A 79 -14.15 -0.44 9.23
CA LEU A 79 -12.82 -0.62 9.81
C LEU A 79 -12.67 0.21 11.09
N SER A 80 -12.01 -0.38 12.10
CA SER A 80 -11.58 0.36 13.28
C SER A 80 -10.52 1.40 12.89
N LYS A 81 -10.44 2.48 13.67
CA LYS A 81 -9.30 3.40 13.54
C LYS A 81 -8.05 2.67 14.02
N GLY A 82 -7.10 2.49 13.12
CA GLY A 82 -5.78 1.95 13.44
C GLY A 82 -4.77 3.05 13.79
N GLU A 83 -3.56 2.61 14.10
CA GLU A 83 -2.39 3.46 14.27
C GLU A 83 -2.02 4.10 12.92
N THR A 84 -2.18 5.41 12.80
CA THR A 84 -1.84 6.16 11.56
C THR A 84 -0.70 7.17 11.75
N ARG A 85 -0.27 7.40 13.00
CA ARG A 85 0.71 8.45 13.38
C ARG A 85 1.61 7.95 14.51
N SER A 86 2.41 6.93 14.21
CA SER A 86 3.22 6.21 15.19
C SER A 86 4.68 6.16 14.71
N ASP A 87 5.61 5.90 15.62
CA ASP A 87 7.01 5.72 15.25
C ASP A 87 7.24 4.32 14.63
N TRP A 88 7.13 4.26 13.31
CA TRP A 88 7.32 3.03 12.53
C TRP A 88 8.78 2.56 12.44
N MET A 89 9.74 3.32 12.97
CA MET A 89 11.15 2.90 13.05
C MET A 89 11.45 2.09 14.32
N ARG A 90 10.57 2.12 15.33
CA ARG A 90 10.76 1.36 16.56
C ARG A 90 10.81 -0.14 16.30
N ARG A 91 11.71 -0.85 16.99
CA ARG A 91 11.83 -2.31 16.94
C ARG A 91 11.88 -2.93 18.36
N PRO A 92 11.19 -4.06 18.60
CA PRO A 92 10.14 -4.62 17.74
C PRO A 92 8.93 -3.68 17.65
N LEU A 93 8.10 -3.83 16.61
CA LEU A 93 6.77 -3.21 16.61
C LEU A 93 5.97 -3.76 17.80
N SER A 94 5.08 -2.95 18.37
CA SER A 94 4.15 -3.44 19.39
C SER A 94 3.18 -4.45 18.77
N PRO A 95 2.62 -5.37 19.58
CA PRO A 95 1.43 -6.11 19.17
C PRO A 95 0.32 -5.15 18.73
N ALA A 96 -0.48 -5.59 17.76
CA ALA A 96 -1.70 -4.92 17.33
C ALA A 96 -2.82 -5.08 18.36
#